data_AF-K9E6E3-F1
#
_entry.id   AF-K9E6E3-F1
#
_cell.length_a   1.000
_cell.length_b   1.000
_cell.length_c   1.000
_cell.angle_alpha   90.00
_cell.angle_beta   90.00
_cell.angle_gamma   90.00
#
_symmetry.space_group_name_H-M   'P 1'
#
loop_
_entity.id
_entity.type
_entity.pdbx_description
1 polymer ?
#
loop_
_entity_poly.entity_id
_entity_poly.type
_entity_poly.pdbx_seq_one_letter_code
_entity_poly.pdbx_strand_id
1 'polypeptide(L)'
;MKAFDKEKESQTHEEFLLILPLFRKLILTQKDTAGSYDILEEMISLRASFLLDRVFDGMHMNFDKALNLLRNNNEFTTLQEKEERDILVAAIDNLVDFAAAEEYTLMRELPDEIDTEHPELYEGLCKKYNEVYALQENEDTLHAATIAAWWITIPRETLITYMTQGDERVRAWHLSMEGLTFPKYEFPEALIPPIEHGCRCYLITEGSMPNVHASLKRDKDYQKKVNPVFFGSLARKGKIFSQSHSYFKSALPEKVEAIVKRIKNKFYL
;
A
#
# COMPACT_ATOMS: atom_id res chain seq x y z
N MET A 1 1.36 6.01 -21.70
CA MET A 1 0.34 6.42 -20.71
C MET A 1 -0.99 5.70 -20.95
N LYS A 2 -1.78 6.03 -21.99
CA LYS A 2 -3.11 5.39 -22.21
C LYS A 2 -3.15 3.85 -22.30
N ALA A 3 -2.10 3.20 -22.82
CA ALA A 3 -2.06 1.72 -22.88
C ALA A 3 -1.73 1.09 -21.52
N PHE A 4 -0.84 1.74 -20.76
CA PHE A 4 -0.42 1.30 -19.43
C PHE A 4 -1.51 1.53 -18.38
N ASP A 5 -2.24 2.65 -18.48
CA ASP A 5 -3.40 2.92 -17.62
C ASP A 5 -4.52 1.88 -17.86
N LYS A 6 -4.74 1.47 -19.11
CA LYS A 6 -5.69 0.39 -19.47
C LYS A 6 -5.26 -0.98 -18.97
N GLU A 7 -3.96 -1.26 -18.96
CA GLU A 7 -3.42 -2.54 -18.45
C GLU A 7 -3.65 -2.67 -16.94
N LYS A 8 -3.46 -1.58 -16.19
CA LYS A 8 -3.73 -1.53 -14.74
C LYS A 8 -5.22 -1.63 -14.40
N GLU A 9 -6.06 -0.93 -15.15
CA GLU A 9 -7.52 -1.08 -15.06
C GLU A 9 -7.92 -2.54 -15.35
N SER A 10 -7.30 -3.17 -16.36
CA SER A 10 -7.54 -4.59 -16.68
C SER A 10 -7.12 -5.54 -15.57
N GLN A 11 -5.92 -5.35 -15.00
CA GLN A 11 -5.42 -6.18 -13.91
C GLN A 11 -6.28 -6.07 -12.66
N THR A 12 -6.64 -4.84 -12.27
CA THR A 12 -7.51 -4.61 -11.11
C THR A 12 -8.91 -5.19 -11.33
N HIS A 13 -9.42 -5.15 -12.57
CA HIS A 13 -10.67 -5.82 -12.91
C HIS A 13 -10.59 -7.34 -12.78
N GLU A 14 -9.49 -7.96 -13.23
CA GLU A 14 -9.26 -9.40 -13.07
C GLU A 14 -9.19 -9.81 -11.59
N GLU A 15 -8.53 -9.02 -10.76
CA GLU A 15 -8.49 -9.18 -9.29
C GLU A 15 -9.89 -9.12 -8.66
N PHE A 16 -10.69 -8.13 -9.06
CA PHE A 16 -12.09 -8.01 -8.64
C PHE A 16 -12.91 -9.27 -8.98
N LEU A 17 -12.72 -9.82 -10.18
CA LEU A 17 -13.42 -11.03 -10.61
C LEU A 17 -13.04 -12.27 -9.79
N LEU A 18 -11.90 -12.28 -9.10
CA LEU A 18 -11.51 -13.35 -8.17
C LEU A 18 -12.19 -13.20 -6.79
N ILE A 19 -12.44 -11.96 -6.35
CA ILE A 19 -13.09 -11.68 -5.06
C ILE A 19 -14.62 -11.79 -5.17
N LEU A 20 -15.21 -11.38 -6.30
CA LEU A 20 -16.66 -11.32 -6.49
C LEU A 20 -17.40 -12.65 -6.18
N PRO A 21 -16.91 -13.84 -6.58
CA PRO A 21 -17.55 -15.10 -6.23
C PRO A 21 -17.55 -15.39 -4.72
N LEU A 22 -16.47 -15.02 -4.01
CA LEU A 22 -16.40 -15.14 -2.56
C LEU A 22 -17.37 -14.19 -1.89
N PHE A 23 -17.46 -12.94 -2.37
CA PHE A 23 -18.44 -11.99 -1.87
C PHE A 23 -19.88 -12.47 -2.05
N ARG A 24 -20.24 -13.01 -3.23
CA ARG A 24 -21.56 -13.62 -3.44
C ARG A 24 -21.82 -14.75 -2.44
N LYS A 25 -20.82 -15.61 -2.21
CA LYS A 25 -20.89 -16.69 -1.21
C LYS A 25 -21.05 -16.16 0.22
N LEU A 26 -20.40 -15.04 0.55
CA LEU A 26 -20.54 -14.35 1.84
C LEU A 26 -22.00 -13.94 2.05
N ILE A 27 -22.60 -13.27 1.06
CA ILE A 27 -24.01 -12.86 1.08
C ILE A 27 -24.95 -14.06 1.29
N LEU A 28 -24.73 -15.14 0.55
CA LEU A 28 -25.53 -16.37 0.67
C LEU A 28 -25.42 -17.03 2.06
N THR A 29 -24.31 -16.82 2.78
CA THR A 29 -24.00 -17.49 4.05
C THR A 29 -24.20 -16.61 5.27
N GLN A 30 -24.78 -15.41 5.14
CA GLN A 30 -24.89 -14.43 6.24
C GLN A 30 -25.57 -14.99 7.53
N LYS A 31 -26.45 -15.99 7.40
CA LYS A 31 -27.10 -16.66 8.55
C LYS A 31 -26.17 -17.60 9.32
N ASP A 32 -25.08 -18.05 8.69
CA ASP A 32 -24.02 -18.85 9.29
C ASP A 32 -22.83 -17.96 9.63
N THR A 33 -22.86 -17.41 10.85
CA THR A 33 -21.79 -16.52 11.31
C THR A 33 -20.40 -17.15 11.24
N ALA A 34 -20.23 -18.47 11.38
CA ALA A 34 -18.92 -19.10 11.28
C ALA A 34 -18.44 -19.15 9.82
N GLY A 35 -19.30 -19.67 8.93
CA GLY A 35 -19.02 -19.72 7.49
C GLY A 35 -18.75 -18.35 6.87
N SER A 36 -19.42 -17.29 7.34
CA SER A 36 -19.16 -15.93 6.87
C SER A 36 -17.75 -15.43 7.21
N TYR A 37 -17.21 -15.76 8.40
CA TYR A 37 -15.84 -15.35 8.76
C TYR A 37 -14.77 -16.13 7.99
N ASP A 38 -15.02 -17.39 7.63
CA ASP A 38 -14.09 -18.17 6.81
C ASP A 38 -14.01 -17.58 5.39
N ILE A 39 -15.15 -17.20 4.81
CA ILE A 39 -15.19 -16.54 3.50
C ILE A 39 -14.54 -15.15 3.57
N LEU A 40 -14.76 -14.41 4.65
CA LEU A 40 -14.07 -13.14 4.88
C LEU A 40 -12.55 -13.33 4.96
N GLU A 41 -12.05 -14.38 5.62
CA GLU A 41 -10.60 -14.69 5.62
C GLU A 41 -10.07 -14.93 4.21
N GLU A 42 -10.81 -15.65 3.36
CA GLU A 42 -10.43 -15.87 1.97
C GLU A 42 -10.39 -14.55 1.18
N MET A 43 -11.38 -13.68 1.34
CA MET A 43 -11.41 -12.36 0.69
C MET A 43 -10.24 -11.47 1.14
N ILE A 44 -10.00 -11.37 2.45
CA ILE A 44 -8.87 -10.62 3.02
C ILE A 44 -7.54 -11.16 2.49
N SER A 45 -7.41 -12.49 2.40
CA SER A 45 -6.19 -13.13 1.88
C SER A 45 -5.95 -12.78 0.42
N LEU A 46 -6.99 -12.80 -0.43
CA LEU A 46 -6.87 -12.37 -1.82
C LEU A 46 -6.49 -10.90 -1.92
N ARG A 47 -7.22 -10.00 -1.25
CA ARG A 47 -6.92 -8.57 -1.30
C ARG A 47 -5.50 -8.25 -0.83
N ALA A 48 -5.05 -8.88 0.26
CA ALA A 48 -3.68 -8.75 0.75
C ALA A 48 -2.66 -9.27 -0.26
N SER A 49 -2.94 -10.40 -0.95
CA SER A 49 -2.04 -10.94 -1.97
C SER A 49 -1.86 -9.99 -3.16
N PHE A 50 -2.93 -9.37 -3.65
CA PHE A 50 -2.85 -8.41 -4.75
C PHE A 50 -2.00 -7.17 -4.39
N LEU A 51 -2.17 -6.66 -3.17
CA LEU A 51 -1.34 -5.57 -2.65
C LEU A 51 0.13 -6.01 -2.50
N LEU A 52 0.40 -7.22 -2.04
CA LEU A 52 1.76 -7.76 -1.93
C LEU A 52 2.41 -8.00 -3.29
N ASP A 53 1.65 -8.40 -4.31
CA ASP A 53 2.14 -8.50 -5.68
C ASP A 53 2.63 -7.13 -6.18
N ARG A 54 1.92 -6.04 -5.87
CA ARG A 54 2.41 -4.67 -6.15
C ARG A 54 3.72 -4.35 -5.42
N VAL A 55 3.91 -4.86 -4.19
CA VAL A 55 5.18 -4.70 -3.46
C VAL A 55 6.30 -5.46 -4.16
N PHE A 56 6.06 -6.70 -4.58
CA PHE A 56 7.03 -7.53 -5.29
C PHE A 56 7.43 -6.88 -6.62
N ASP A 57 6.47 -6.38 -7.39
CA ASP A 57 6.70 -5.65 -8.64
C ASP A 57 7.57 -4.41 -8.41
N GLY A 58 7.20 -3.57 -7.43
CA GLY A 58 7.93 -2.34 -7.11
C GLY A 58 9.33 -2.60 -6.56
N MET A 59 9.54 -3.71 -5.85
CA MET A 59 10.85 -4.15 -5.36
C MET A 59 11.66 -4.95 -6.38
N HIS A 60 11.13 -5.20 -7.57
CA HIS A 60 11.73 -6.06 -8.59
C HIS A 60 12.13 -7.44 -8.02
N MET A 61 11.21 -8.02 -7.26
CA MET A 61 11.39 -9.25 -6.51
C MET A 61 10.38 -10.30 -6.98
N ASN A 62 10.82 -11.54 -7.17
CA ASN A 62 9.89 -12.64 -7.40
C ASN A 62 9.51 -13.32 -6.07
N PHE A 63 8.44 -14.10 -6.10
CA PHE A 63 7.91 -14.80 -4.93
C PHE A 63 8.97 -15.66 -4.21
N ASP A 64 9.80 -16.39 -4.96
CA ASP A 64 10.85 -17.23 -4.38
C ASP A 64 11.89 -16.41 -3.60
N LYS A 65 12.32 -15.27 -4.14
CA LYS A 65 13.23 -14.35 -3.43
C LYS A 65 12.56 -13.78 -2.18
N ALA A 66 11.30 -13.37 -2.25
CA ALA A 66 10.56 -12.86 -1.10
C ALA A 66 10.45 -13.91 0.01
N LEU A 67 10.07 -15.14 -0.35
CA LEU A 67 9.93 -16.24 0.60
C LEU A 67 11.28 -16.61 1.24
N ASN A 68 12.35 -16.64 0.46
CA ASN A 68 13.70 -16.89 0.96
C ASN A 68 14.13 -15.81 1.96
N LEU A 69 13.88 -14.53 1.67
CA LEU A 69 14.19 -13.43 2.58
C LEU A 69 13.41 -13.51 3.90
N LEU A 70 12.12 -13.87 3.84
CA LEU A 70 11.26 -13.97 5.03
C LEU A 70 11.66 -15.15 5.92
N ARG A 71 11.97 -16.31 5.32
CA ARG A 71 12.36 -17.54 6.04
C ARG A 71 13.78 -17.55 6.56
N ASN A 72 14.64 -16.68 6.05
CA ASN A 72 16.02 -16.65 6.51
C ASN A 72 16.04 -16.19 7.97
N ASN A 73 16.46 -17.09 8.88
CA ASN A 73 16.47 -16.93 10.35
C ASN A 73 17.49 -15.89 10.84
N ASN A 74 17.52 -14.71 10.23
CA ASN A 74 18.55 -13.69 10.34
C ASN A 74 19.94 -14.07 9.77
N GLU A 75 20.04 -15.13 8.98
CA GLU A 75 21.26 -15.54 8.26
C GLU A 75 21.38 -14.81 6.91
N PHE A 76 21.46 -13.46 6.95
CA PHE A 76 21.65 -12.67 5.73
C PHE A 76 23.11 -12.62 5.31
N THR A 77 23.35 -12.70 4.00
CA THR A 77 24.69 -12.59 3.43
C THR A 77 25.08 -11.14 3.19
N THR A 78 24.11 -10.22 3.10
CA THR A 78 24.35 -8.79 2.89
C THR A 78 23.46 -7.88 3.74
N LEU A 79 23.90 -6.63 3.96
CA LEU A 79 23.07 -5.59 4.58
C LEU A 79 21.84 -5.26 3.73
N GLN A 80 21.96 -5.36 2.40
CA GLN A 80 20.85 -5.10 1.49
C GLN A 80 19.73 -6.14 1.65
N GLU A 81 20.06 -7.43 1.75
CA GLU A 81 19.06 -8.49 1.99
C GLU A 81 18.30 -8.27 3.31
N LYS A 82 19.01 -7.84 4.35
CA LYS A 82 18.38 -7.48 5.63
C LYS A 82 17.41 -6.32 5.47
N GLU A 83 17.83 -5.26 4.78
CA GLU A 83 16.97 -4.09 4.51
C GLU A 83 15.74 -4.46 3.66
N GLU A 84 15.94 -5.26 2.60
CA GLU A 84 14.85 -5.79 1.76
C GLU A 84 13.85 -6.61 2.60
N ARG A 85 14.33 -7.49 3.48
CA ARG A 85 13.46 -8.23 4.40
C ARG A 85 12.69 -7.30 5.34
N ASP A 86 13.36 -6.36 6.00
CA ASP A 86 12.70 -5.49 6.97
C ASP A 86 11.60 -4.64 6.31
N ILE A 87 11.81 -4.25 5.04
CA ILE A 87 10.80 -3.62 4.18
C ILE A 87 9.64 -4.58 3.89
N LEU A 88 9.91 -5.83 3.50
CA LEU A 88 8.87 -6.83 3.24
C LEU A 88 8.02 -7.11 4.49
N VAL A 89 8.64 -7.24 5.66
CA VAL A 89 7.93 -7.46 6.93
C VAL A 89 7.01 -6.26 7.21
N ALA A 90 7.51 -5.02 7.08
CA ALA A 90 6.70 -3.83 7.26
C ALA A 90 5.52 -3.76 6.26
N ALA A 91 5.75 -4.15 5.00
CA ALA A 91 4.71 -4.22 3.98
C ALA A 91 3.63 -5.26 4.33
N ILE A 92 4.02 -6.49 4.68
CA ILE A 92 3.09 -7.57 5.07
C ILE A 92 2.27 -7.15 6.28
N ASP A 93 2.93 -6.61 7.31
CA ASP A 93 2.23 -6.15 8.51
C ASP A 93 1.20 -5.08 8.17
N ASN A 94 1.55 -4.11 7.33
CA ASN A 94 0.65 -3.02 7.01
C ASN A 94 -0.49 -3.43 6.06
N LEU A 95 -0.19 -4.19 5.01
CA LEU A 95 -1.13 -4.50 3.93
C LEU A 95 -2.14 -5.57 4.34
N VAL A 96 -1.77 -6.53 5.21
CA VAL A 96 -2.74 -7.47 5.77
C VAL A 96 -3.72 -6.74 6.71
N ASP A 97 -3.22 -5.82 7.54
CA ASP A 97 -4.09 -4.99 8.39
C ASP A 97 -5.03 -4.12 7.53
N PHE A 98 -4.49 -3.53 6.45
CA PHE A 98 -5.25 -2.69 5.53
C PHE A 98 -6.36 -3.46 4.81
N ALA A 99 -6.04 -4.62 4.21
CA ALA A 99 -7.00 -5.47 3.54
C ALA A 99 -8.11 -5.95 4.50
N ALA A 100 -7.75 -6.30 5.74
CA ALA A 100 -8.74 -6.69 6.74
C ALA A 100 -9.68 -5.53 7.13
N ALA A 101 -9.13 -4.33 7.29
CA ALA A 101 -9.92 -3.13 7.57
C ALA A 101 -10.84 -2.76 6.40
N GLU A 102 -10.35 -2.89 5.17
CA GLU A 102 -11.11 -2.67 3.94
C GLU A 102 -12.32 -3.61 3.84
N GLU A 103 -12.07 -4.94 3.84
CA GLU A 103 -13.13 -5.94 3.67
C GLU A 103 -14.13 -5.90 4.82
N TYR A 104 -13.67 -5.63 6.04
CA TYR A 104 -14.58 -5.45 7.16
C TYR A 104 -15.41 -4.16 7.06
N THR A 105 -14.85 -3.08 6.49
CA THR A 105 -15.62 -1.85 6.20
C THR A 105 -16.69 -2.11 5.16
N LEU A 106 -16.35 -2.83 4.08
CA LEU A 106 -17.30 -3.30 3.09
C LEU A 106 -18.45 -4.08 3.76
N MET A 107 -18.14 -5.06 4.62
CA MET A 107 -19.17 -5.85 5.31
C MET A 107 -20.09 -4.98 6.18
N ARG A 108 -19.56 -3.92 6.79
CA ARG A 108 -20.34 -3.01 7.64
C ARG A 108 -21.23 -2.05 6.85
N GLU A 109 -20.95 -1.85 5.57
CA GLU A 109 -21.82 -1.06 4.68
C GLU A 109 -22.98 -1.87 4.10
N LEU A 110 -23.02 -3.19 4.33
CA LEU A 110 -24.18 -4.01 3.99
C LEU A 110 -25.38 -3.63 4.87
N PRO A 111 -26.63 -3.72 4.34
CA PRO A 111 -27.82 -3.49 5.14
C PRO A 111 -27.99 -4.57 6.23
N ASP A 112 -28.71 -4.23 7.29
CA ASP A 112 -29.00 -5.16 8.39
C ASP A 112 -29.80 -6.39 7.92
N GLU A 113 -30.71 -6.19 6.96
CA GLU A 113 -31.48 -7.25 6.31
C GLU A 113 -30.97 -7.46 4.88
N ILE A 114 -30.35 -8.61 4.67
CA ILE A 114 -29.76 -9.01 3.39
C ILE A 114 -30.69 -9.99 2.67
N ASP A 115 -30.99 -9.69 1.41
CA ASP A 115 -31.66 -10.61 0.49
C ASP A 115 -30.66 -11.66 0.01
N THR A 116 -30.68 -12.83 0.66
CA THR A 116 -29.79 -13.94 0.32
C THR A 116 -30.17 -14.64 -0.99
N GLU A 117 -31.36 -14.40 -1.54
CA GLU A 117 -31.77 -15.00 -2.82
C GLU A 117 -31.23 -14.21 -4.03
N HIS A 118 -30.88 -12.93 -3.82
CA HIS A 118 -30.44 -12.01 -4.87
C HIS A 118 -29.08 -11.35 -4.51
N PRO A 119 -27.99 -12.12 -4.37
CA PRO A 119 -26.67 -11.59 -4.00
C PRO A 119 -26.13 -10.54 -4.99
N GLU A 120 -26.61 -10.56 -6.24
CA GLU A 120 -26.24 -9.60 -7.28
C GLU A 120 -26.58 -8.14 -6.95
N LEU A 121 -27.57 -7.91 -6.08
CA LEU A 121 -27.97 -6.58 -5.64
C LEU A 121 -26.85 -5.86 -4.88
N TYR A 122 -25.92 -6.60 -4.30
CA TYR A 122 -24.85 -6.07 -3.45
C TYR A 122 -23.49 -5.99 -4.17
N GLU A 123 -23.38 -6.47 -5.41
CA GLU A 123 -22.12 -6.51 -6.14
C GLU A 123 -21.53 -5.12 -6.39
N GLY A 124 -22.38 -4.11 -6.50
CA GLY A 124 -21.93 -2.71 -6.62
C GLY A 124 -21.08 -2.27 -5.43
N LEU A 125 -21.37 -2.78 -4.23
CA LEU A 125 -20.58 -2.50 -3.03
C LEU A 125 -19.23 -3.22 -3.09
N CYS A 126 -19.22 -4.50 -3.49
CA CYS A 126 -17.97 -5.24 -3.70
C CYS A 126 -17.10 -4.55 -4.75
N LYS A 127 -17.69 -4.13 -5.88
CA LYS A 127 -17.02 -3.41 -6.96
C LYS A 127 -16.41 -2.08 -6.52
N LYS A 128 -17.12 -1.32 -5.66
CA LYS A 128 -16.64 -0.04 -5.14
C LYS A 128 -15.31 -0.18 -4.41
N TYR A 129 -15.18 -1.17 -3.53
CA TYR A 129 -13.96 -1.43 -2.77
C TYR A 129 -12.91 -2.16 -3.61
N ASN A 130 -13.28 -3.33 -4.12
CA ASN A 130 -12.35 -4.28 -4.73
C ASN A 130 -12.00 -4.02 -6.20
N GLU A 131 -12.54 -2.97 -6.82
CA GLU A 131 -12.13 -2.53 -8.16
C GLU A 131 -11.85 -1.02 -8.19
N VAL A 132 -12.83 -0.20 -7.79
CA VAL A 132 -12.74 1.26 -7.96
C VAL A 132 -11.74 1.89 -6.99
N TYR A 133 -11.83 1.57 -5.69
CA TYR A 133 -10.85 2.04 -4.69
C TYR A 133 -9.54 1.26 -4.80
N ALA A 134 -9.64 -0.05 -5.00
CA ALA A 134 -8.48 -0.93 -5.19
C ALA A 134 -7.52 -0.44 -6.27
N LEU A 135 -8.02 0.15 -7.37
CA LEU A 135 -7.17 0.71 -8.43
C LEU A 135 -6.16 1.72 -7.87
N GLN A 136 -6.62 2.69 -7.07
CA GLN A 136 -5.74 3.73 -6.52
C GLN A 136 -4.84 3.18 -5.41
N GLU A 137 -5.35 2.27 -4.58
CA GLU A 137 -4.59 1.66 -3.48
C GLU A 137 -3.47 0.75 -4.00
N ASN A 138 -3.73 0.00 -5.08
CA ASN A 138 -2.74 -0.81 -5.78
C ASN A 138 -1.60 0.08 -6.31
N GLU A 139 -1.96 1.22 -6.92
CA GLU A 139 -0.99 2.19 -7.44
C GLU A 139 -0.16 2.85 -6.35
N ASP A 140 -0.77 3.25 -5.24
CA ASP A 140 -0.07 3.85 -4.11
C ASP A 140 0.90 2.85 -3.47
N THR A 141 0.50 1.57 -3.38
CA THR A 141 1.34 0.48 -2.88
C THR A 141 2.55 0.23 -3.79
N LEU A 142 2.32 0.13 -5.11
CA LEU A 142 3.38 -0.02 -6.11
C LEU A 142 4.37 1.15 -6.06
N HIS A 143 3.85 2.37 -5.93
CA HIS A 143 4.68 3.57 -5.84
C HIS A 143 5.55 3.55 -4.57
N ALA A 144 4.97 3.24 -3.41
CA ALA A 144 5.72 3.14 -2.15
C ALA A 144 6.83 2.08 -2.22
N ALA A 145 6.53 0.92 -2.82
CA ALA A 145 7.49 -0.16 -3.01
C ALA A 145 8.63 0.23 -3.96
N THR A 146 8.31 0.90 -5.07
CA THR A 146 9.31 1.40 -6.03
C THR A 146 10.28 2.39 -5.38
N ILE A 147 9.74 3.33 -4.59
CA ILE A 147 10.58 4.29 -3.85
C ILE A 147 11.43 3.58 -2.80
N ALA A 148 10.89 2.61 -2.07
CA ALA A 148 11.63 1.84 -1.08
C ALA A 148 12.78 1.04 -1.72
N ALA A 149 12.54 0.42 -2.87
CA ALA A 149 13.55 -0.32 -3.63
C ALA A 149 14.68 0.57 -4.13
N TRP A 150 14.37 1.76 -4.62
CA TRP A 150 15.39 2.76 -4.95
C TRP A 150 16.13 3.21 -3.70
N TRP A 151 15.40 3.54 -2.64
CA TRP A 151 15.93 4.11 -1.41
C TRP A 151 17.03 3.27 -0.78
N ILE A 152 16.88 1.94 -0.71
CA ILE A 152 17.89 1.05 -0.11
C ILE A 152 19.23 1.09 -0.83
N THR A 153 19.25 1.41 -2.13
CA THR A 153 20.49 1.49 -2.93
C THR A 153 21.29 2.77 -2.66
N ILE A 154 20.66 3.78 -2.06
CA ILE A 154 21.26 5.10 -1.90
C ILE A 154 22.16 5.15 -0.65
N PRO A 155 23.43 5.58 -0.76
CA PRO A 155 24.29 5.77 0.40
C PRO A 155 23.76 6.81 1.39
N ARG A 156 24.15 6.65 2.66
CA ARG A 156 23.67 7.47 3.78
C ARG A 156 23.92 8.98 3.60
N GLU A 157 25.07 9.36 3.05
CA GLU A 157 25.50 10.76 2.93
C GLU A 157 25.01 11.42 1.64
N THR A 158 24.33 10.68 0.75
CA THR A 158 23.87 11.21 -0.53
C THR A 158 22.78 12.26 -0.33
N LEU A 159 22.92 13.38 -1.04
CA LEU A 159 21.89 14.41 -1.12
C LEU A 159 20.75 13.91 -2.03
N ILE A 160 19.53 13.96 -1.49
CA ILE A 160 18.29 13.58 -2.16
C ILE A 160 17.42 14.81 -2.32
N THR A 161 16.91 15.02 -3.53
CA THR A 161 16.02 16.11 -3.88
C THR A 161 14.62 15.59 -4.17
N TYR A 162 13.62 16.21 -3.54
CA TYR A 162 12.20 15.97 -3.83
C TYR A 162 11.79 16.68 -5.11
N MET A 163 11.18 15.95 -6.04
CA MET A 163 10.75 16.45 -7.34
C MET A 163 9.31 16.06 -7.64
N THR A 164 8.67 16.78 -8.56
CA THR A 164 7.37 16.40 -9.12
C THR A 164 7.47 16.13 -10.61
N GLN A 165 6.51 15.41 -11.19
CA GLN A 165 6.46 15.15 -12.63
C GLN A 165 6.18 16.42 -13.48
N GLY A 166 5.86 17.56 -12.85
CA GLY A 166 5.68 18.85 -13.53
C GLY A 166 4.46 18.92 -14.45
N ASP A 167 3.59 17.92 -14.46
CA ASP A 167 2.35 17.92 -15.25
C ASP A 167 1.16 18.54 -14.49
N GLU A 168 0.08 18.80 -15.22
CA GLU A 168 -1.14 19.47 -14.72
C GLU A 168 -1.84 18.74 -13.57
N ARG A 169 -1.54 17.46 -13.33
CA ARG A 169 -2.15 16.67 -12.24
C ARG A 169 -1.39 16.83 -10.92
N VAL A 170 -0.21 17.46 -10.94
CA VAL A 170 0.55 17.76 -9.73
C VAL A 170 -0.18 18.82 -8.92
N ARG A 171 -0.54 18.49 -7.68
CA ARG A 171 -1.20 19.42 -6.76
C ARG A 171 -0.25 20.55 -6.39
N ALA A 172 -0.77 21.77 -6.29
CA ALA A 172 0.03 22.97 -6.03
C ALA A 172 0.90 22.87 -4.76
N TRP A 173 0.41 22.18 -3.72
CA TRP A 173 1.18 22.01 -2.49
C TRP A 173 2.33 21.00 -2.65
N HIS A 174 2.21 19.98 -3.51
CA HIS A 174 3.33 19.08 -3.86
C HIS A 174 4.41 19.89 -4.60
N LEU A 175 3.99 20.68 -5.61
CA LEU A 175 4.89 21.52 -6.39
C LEU A 175 5.63 22.55 -5.52
N SER A 176 4.98 23.07 -4.47
CA SER A 176 5.60 24.03 -3.55
C SER A 176 6.82 23.48 -2.77
N MET A 177 7.00 22.15 -2.77
CA MET A 177 8.10 21.45 -2.11
C MET A 177 9.18 20.97 -3.09
N GLU A 178 8.98 21.16 -4.39
CA GLU A 178 9.95 20.78 -5.42
C GLU A 178 11.30 21.47 -5.19
N GLY A 179 12.38 20.71 -5.31
CA GLY A 179 13.75 21.16 -5.09
C GLY A 179 14.21 21.09 -3.63
N LEU A 180 13.34 20.75 -2.67
CA LEU A 180 13.78 20.50 -1.30
C LEU A 180 14.80 19.36 -1.27
N THR A 181 15.98 19.64 -0.69
CA THR A 181 17.13 18.76 -0.73
C THR A 181 17.67 18.53 0.67
N PHE A 182 17.92 17.27 1.02
CA PHE A 182 18.48 16.86 2.31
C PHE A 182 19.44 15.68 2.11
N PRO A 183 20.46 15.50 2.96
CA PRO A 183 21.17 14.24 3.00
C PRO A 183 20.22 13.12 3.42
N LYS A 184 20.36 11.90 2.86
CA LYS A 184 19.47 10.76 3.12
C LYS A 184 19.24 10.51 4.61
N TYR A 185 20.26 10.65 5.45
CA TYR A 185 20.12 10.43 6.89
C TYR A 185 19.22 11.45 7.61
N GLU A 186 19.05 12.66 7.07
CA GLU A 186 18.14 13.69 7.61
C GLU A 186 16.88 13.90 6.77
N PHE A 187 16.75 13.17 5.65
CA PHE A 187 15.64 13.36 4.74
C PHE A 187 14.30 13.03 5.43
N PRO A 188 13.34 13.98 5.47
CA PRO A 188 12.08 13.80 6.18
C PRO A 188 11.25 12.66 5.63
N GLU A 189 10.80 11.74 6.49
CA GLU A 189 9.99 10.59 6.09
C GLU A 189 8.69 11.00 5.39
N ALA A 190 8.03 12.05 5.89
CA ALA A 190 6.80 12.60 5.32
C ALA A 190 6.97 13.22 3.92
N LEU A 191 8.20 13.34 3.41
CA LEU A 191 8.48 13.77 2.03
C LEU A 191 8.89 12.61 1.11
N ILE A 192 8.99 11.39 1.64
CA ILE A 192 9.29 10.21 0.82
C ILE A 192 7.99 9.76 0.16
N PRO A 193 7.87 9.80 -1.18
CA PRO A 193 6.63 9.45 -1.87
C PRO A 193 6.20 7.99 -1.64
N PRO A 194 4.89 7.68 -1.75
CA PRO A 194 3.78 8.63 -1.94
C PRO A 194 3.49 9.44 -0.69
N ILE A 195 3.09 10.72 -0.85
CA ILE A 195 2.70 11.62 0.25
C ILE A 195 1.20 11.95 0.26
N GLU A 196 0.49 11.42 -0.73
CA GLU A 196 -0.96 11.51 -0.94
C GLU A 196 -1.35 10.50 -2.04
N HIS A 197 -2.61 10.07 -2.07
CA HIS A 197 -3.15 9.21 -3.13
C HIS A 197 -2.88 9.79 -4.52
N GLY A 198 -2.38 8.95 -5.42
CA GLY A 198 -2.06 9.35 -6.79
C GLY A 198 -0.96 10.43 -6.87
N CYS A 199 -0.06 10.49 -5.88
CA CYS A 199 1.09 11.39 -5.89
C CYS A 199 1.98 11.10 -7.10
N ARG A 200 2.37 12.17 -7.79
CA ARG A 200 3.24 12.17 -8.98
C ARG A 200 4.61 12.75 -8.64
N CYS A 201 5.10 12.37 -7.46
CA CYS A 201 6.29 12.90 -6.84
C CYS A 201 7.35 11.81 -6.81
N TYR A 202 8.61 12.18 -6.97
CA TYR A 202 9.73 11.23 -6.99
C TYR A 202 10.96 11.86 -6.35
N LEU A 203 11.98 11.03 -6.13
CA LEU A 203 13.23 11.42 -5.51
C LEU A 203 14.37 11.24 -6.51
N ILE A 204 15.33 12.16 -6.51
CA ILE A 204 16.55 12.08 -7.31
C ILE A 204 17.79 12.34 -6.46
N THR A 205 18.96 11.95 -6.97
CA THR A 205 20.26 12.29 -6.39
C THR A 205 21.00 13.30 -7.28
N GLU A 206 21.98 14.02 -6.72
CA GLU A 206 22.74 15.08 -7.42
C GLU A 206 23.40 14.67 -8.75
N GLY A 207 23.60 13.37 -9.03
CA GLY A 207 24.09 12.89 -10.33
C GLY A 207 23.13 13.13 -11.50
N SER A 208 21.93 13.66 -11.26
CA SER A 208 20.84 13.79 -12.25
C SER A 208 20.53 15.23 -12.68
N MET A 209 21.13 16.26 -12.07
CA MET A 209 20.78 17.68 -12.32
C MET A 209 22.02 18.58 -12.40
N PRO A 210 22.09 19.54 -13.36
CA PRO A 210 23.12 20.57 -13.35
C PRO A 210 22.96 21.46 -12.12
N ASN A 211 24.07 21.71 -11.41
CA ASN A 211 24.18 22.45 -10.15
C ASN A 211 23.39 23.76 -10.12
N VAL A 212 22.15 23.71 -9.64
CA VAL A 212 21.37 24.88 -9.19
C VAL A 212 21.00 24.62 -7.75
N HIS A 213 21.78 25.17 -6.82
CA HIS A 213 21.44 25.13 -5.41
C HIS A 213 20.22 26.03 -5.16
N ALA A 214 19.03 25.42 -5.17
CA ALA A 214 17.86 26.04 -4.56
C ALA A 214 18.16 26.24 -3.07
N SER A 215 17.83 27.41 -2.52
CA SER A 215 18.07 27.71 -1.11
C SER A 215 17.48 26.61 -0.22
N LEU A 216 18.18 26.24 0.86
CA LEU A 216 17.66 25.43 1.96
C LEU A 216 16.43 26.11 2.59
N LYS A 217 15.27 26.06 1.91
CA LYS A 217 13.99 26.45 2.48
C LYS A 217 13.66 25.42 3.54
N ARG A 218 14.07 25.70 4.77
CA ARG A 218 13.68 24.94 5.97
C ARG A 218 12.29 25.31 6.43
N ASP A 219 11.36 25.49 5.48
CA ASP A 219 9.98 25.72 5.85
C ASP A 219 9.40 24.41 6.34
N LYS A 220 9.27 24.24 7.65
CA LYS A 220 8.76 23.00 8.27
C LYS A 220 7.24 22.84 8.10
N ASP A 221 6.55 23.80 7.50
CA ASP A 221 5.09 23.75 7.30
C ASP A 221 4.65 22.64 6.32
N TYR A 222 5.56 21.98 5.61
CA TYR A 222 5.20 20.81 4.79
C TYR A 222 4.56 19.69 5.60
N GLN A 223 4.99 19.47 6.86
CA GLN A 223 4.48 18.39 7.69
C GLN A 223 2.98 18.52 7.97
N LYS A 224 2.45 19.76 7.95
CA LYS A 224 1.01 20.03 8.15
C LYS A 224 0.17 19.76 6.91
N LYS A 225 0.81 19.59 5.74
CA LYS A 225 0.14 19.44 4.44
C LYS A 225 0.16 18.00 3.93
N VAL A 226 1.10 17.19 4.41
CA VAL A 226 1.16 15.76 4.08
C VAL A 226 -0.10 15.07 4.56
N ASN A 227 -0.70 14.26 3.69
CA ASN A 227 -1.88 13.49 4.06
C ASN A 227 -1.49 12.51 5.20
N PRO A 228 -2.16 12.55 6.36
CA PRO A 228 -1.81 11.72 7.51
C PRO A 228 -1.79 10.21 7.22
N VAL A 229 -2.51 9.74 6.19
CA VAL A 229 -2.45 8.36 5.70
C VAL A 229 -1.01 7.98 5.30
N PHE A 230 -0.28 8.90 4.69
CA PHE A 230 1.06 8.68 4.12
C PHE A 230 2.17 9.32 4.96
N PHE A 231 1.93 9.46 6.26
CA PHE A 231 2.94 10.05 7.16
C PHE A 231 4.14 9.12 7.38
N GLY A 232 3.90 7.80 7.35
CA GLY A 232 4.96 6.79 7.33
C GLY A 232 5.43 6.49 5.91
N SER A 233 6.62 5.93 5.79
CA SER A 233 7.16 5.51 4.50
C SER A 233 7.73 4.10 4.57
N LEU A 234 7.38 3.28 3.58
CA LEU A 234 7.93 1.94 3.45
C LEU A 234 9.46 1.95 3.29
N ALA A 235 10.03 3.00 2.70
CA ALA A 235 11.48 3.20 2.60
C ALA A 235 12.19 3.32 3.97
N ARG A 236 11.44 3.69 5.01
CA ARG A 236 11.86 3.75 6.41
C ARG A 236 11.30 2.59 7.23
N LYS A 237 10.78 1.55 6.58
CA LYS A 237 10.07 0.41 7.18
C LYS A 237 8.83 0.85 7.98
N GLY A 238 8.26 1.98 7.60
CA GLY A 238 6.99 2.48 8.10
C GLY A 238 5.80 1.88 7.35
N LYS A 239 4.60 2.27 7.78
CA LYS A 239 3.34 1.90 7.13
C LYS A 239 3.15 2.72 5.84
N ILE A 240 2.69 2.07 4.78
CA ILE A 240 2.19 2.72 3.56
C ILE A 240 0.89 3.46 3.88
N PHE A 241 -0.07 2.75 4.48
CA PHE A 241 -1.34 3.28 4.93
C PHE A 241 -1.39 3.35 6.46
N SER A 242 -1.33 4.56 7.01
CA SER A 242 -1.39 4.78 8.46
C SER A 242 -2.80 4.56 9.02
N GLN A 243 -2.91 4.51 10.35
CA GLN A 243 -4.19 4.44 11.08
C GLN A 243 -5.13 5.64 10.82
N SER A 244 -4.66 6.67 10.12
CA SER A 244 -5.50 7.78 9.69
C SER A 244 -6.39 7.44 8.48
N HIS A 245 -6.15 6.31 7.80
CA HIS A 245 -6.98 5.86 6.70
C HIS A 245 -8.42 5.60 7.18
N SER A 246 -9.40 5.87 6.31
CA SER A 246 -10.83 5.75 6.63
C SER A 246 -11.20 4.35 7.15
N TYR A 247 -10.59 3.31 6.60
CA TYR A 247 -10.85 1.91 6.98
C TYR A 247 -10.44 1.61 8.43
N PHE A 248 -9.42 2.29 8.97
CA PHE A 248 -8.97 2.08 10.35
C PHE A 248 -9.78 2.87 11.39
N LYS A 249 -10.79 3.66 10.98
CA LYS A 249 -11.62 4.44 11.93
C LYS A 249 -12.42 3.57 12.89
N SER A 250 -12.67 2.32 12.53
CA SER A 250 -13.45 1.38 13.34
C SER A 250 -12.57 0.22 13.77
N ALA A 251 -12.65 -0.15 15.05
CA ALA A 251 -11.92 -1.29 15.56
C ALA A 251 -12.43 -2.59 14.89
N LEU A 252 -11.49 -3.48 14.57
CA LEU A 252 -11.79 -4.80 14.08
C LEU A 252 -12.33 -5.67 15.24
N PRO A 253 -13.37 -6.49 15.02
CA PRO A 253 -13.78 -7.48 16.01
C PRO A 253 -12.67 -8.51 16.26
N GLU A 254 -12.64 -9.11 17.45
CA GLU A 254 -11.64 -10.12 17.85
C GLU A 254 -11.49 -11.26 16.83
N LYS A 255 -12.60 -11.66 16.19
CA LYS A 255 -12.59 -12.69 15.13
C LYS A 255 -11.78 -12.25 13.91
N VAL A 256 -11.91 -10.99 13.48
CA VAL A 256 -11.16 -10.45 12.34
C VAL A 256 -9.70 -10.22 12.71
N GLU A 257 -9.42 -9.77 13.95
CA GLU A 257 -8.05 -9.69 14.44
C GLU A 257 -7.36 -11.07 14.47
N ALA A 258 -8.10 -12.13 14.82
CA ALA A 258 -7.60 -13.49 14.77
C ALA A 258 -7.31 -13.95 13.33
N ILE A 259 -8.14 -13.56 12.36
CA ILE A 259 -7.89 -13.79 10.92
C ILE A 259 -6.59 -13.10 10.50
N VAL A 260 -6.44 -11.80 10.81
CA VAL A 260 -5.22 -11.03 10.51
C VAL A 260 -3.97 -11.73 11.06
N LYS A 261 -4.01 -12.17 12.32
CA LYS A 261 -2.90 -12.92 12.94
C LYS A 261 -2.60 -14.21 12.20
N ARG A 262 -3.62 -15.00 11.82
CA ARG A 262 -3.44 -16.24 11.04
C ARG A 262 -2.81 -15.97 9.69
N ILE A 263 -3.26 -14.96 8.96
CA ILE A 263 -2.73 -14.59 7.64
C ILE A 263 -1.26 -14.17 7.77
N LYS A 264 -0.94 -13.25 8.70
CA LYS A 264 0.45 -12.81 8.95
C LYS A 264 1.37 -13.98 9.30
N ASN A 265 0.92 -14.88 10.17
CA ASN A 265 1.70 -16.06 10.56
C ASN A 265 2.03 -16.97 9.38
N LYS A 266 1.22 -17.01 8.29
CA LYS A 266 1.55 -17.78 7.07
C LYS A 266 2.78 -17.23 6.33
N PHE A 267 3.12 -15.95 6.53
CA PHE A 267 4.30 -15.32 5.92
C PHE A 267 5.54 -15.37 6.81
N TYR A 268 5.34 -15.42 8.13
CA TYR A 268 6.42 -15.45 9.13
C TYR A 268 6.79 -16.87 9.61
N LEU A 269 6.25 -17.90 8.95
CA LEU A 269 6.43 -19.32 9.30
C LEU A 269 7.88 -19.71 9.59
#